data_AF-W3VBC7-F1
#
_entry.id   AF-W3VBC7-F1
#
_cell.length_a   1.000
_cell.length_b   1.000
_cell.length_c   1.000
_cell.angle_alpha   90.00
_cell.angle_beta   90.00
_cell.angle_gamma   90.00
#
_symmetry.space_group_name_H-M   'P 1'
#
loop_
_entity.id
_entity.type
_entity.pdbx_description
1 polymer ?
#
loop_
_entity_poly.entity_id
_entity_poly.type
_entity_poly.pdbx_seq_one_letter_code
_entity_poly.pdbx_strand_id
1 'polypeptide(L)'
;MSNLIYATIKGKNQGLISAGCSTFDSIGNKYQENHRDQILVYSATHSLTRVQHVSHHPFNIIKPIDKSSPLLGLAISNNEELHQKVLKKSFIQ
;
A
#
# COMPACT_ATOMS: atom_id res chain seq x y z
N MET A 1 15.02 -13.82 7.51
CA MET A 1 14.33 -12.58 7.96
C MET A 1 13.70 -11.89 6.75
N SER A 2 12.38 -11.72 6.73
CA SER A 2 11.69 -11.00 5.64
C SER A 2 11.65 -9.51 5.95
N ASN A 3 11.99 -8.68 4.97
CA ASN A 3 11.77 -7.24 5.08
C ASN A 3 10.26 -6.97 4.97
N LEU A 4 9.66 -6.49 6.06
CA LEU A 4 8.26 -6.08 6.06
C LEU A 4 8.14 -4.71 5.39
N ILE A 5 7.19 -4.60 4.46
CA ILE A 5 6.89 -3.37 3.73
C ILE A 5 5.50 -2.90 4.17
N TYR A 6 5.38 -1.61 4.43
CA TYR A 6 4.11 -0.97 4.78
C TYR A 6 3.80 0.15 3.80
N ALA A 7 2.53 0.30 3.46
CA ALA A 7 2.06 1.40 2.61
C ALA A 7 0.99 2.22 3.34
N THR A 8 1.11 3.53 3.26
CA THR A 8 0.06 4.48 3.66
C THR A 8 -0.51 5.08 2.38
N ILE A 9 -1.82 4.95 2.19
CA ILE A 9 -2.51 5.47 1.01
C ILE A 9 -3.58 6.43 1.48
N LYS A 10 -3.55 7.65 0.92
CA LYS A 10 -4.55 8.68 1.16
C LYS A 10 -5.22 9.04 -0.17
N GLY A 11 -6.52 8.84 -0.25
CA GLY A 11 -7.33 9.35 -1.35
C GLY A 11 -7.67 10.82 -1.14
N LYS A 12 -7.79 11.56 -2.24
CA LYS A 12 -8.19 12.97 -2.23
C LYS A 12 -9.60 13.18 -1.66
N ASN A 13 -10.53 12.26 -1.97
CA ASN A 13 -11.93 12.31 -1.56
C ASN A 13 -12.21 11.38 -0.37
N GLN A 14 -11.60 10.19 -0.36
CA GLN A 14 -11.83 9.17 0.69
C GLN A 14 -11.01 9.39 1.97
N GLY A 15 -10.03 10.29 1.96
CA GLY A 15 -9.15 10.48 3.11
C GLY A 15 -8.18 9.31 3.29
N LEU A 16 -7.96 8.86 4.52
CA LEU A 16 -6.96 7.83 4.81
C LEU A 16 -7.48 6.42 4.49
N ILE A 17 -7.23 5.96 3.26
CA ILE A 17 -7.64 4.63 2.77
C ILE A 17 -6.96 3.50 3.55
N SER A 18 -5.74 3.71 4.05
CA SER A 18 -5.02 2.70 4.83
C SER A 18 -5.47 2.59 6.29
N ALA A 19 -6.45 3.39 6.73
CA ALA A 19 -6.94 3.39 8.11
C ALA A 19 -7.47 2.00 8.52
N GLY A 20 -7.01 1.52 9.68
CA GLY A 20 -7.45 0.23 10.23
C GLY A 20 -7.16 -1.00 9.37
N CYS A 21 -6.28 -0.92 8.36
CA CYS A 21 -6.03 -2.04 7.44
C CYS A 21 -5.23 -3.19 8.06
N SER A 22 -4.38 -2.92 9.05
CA SER A 22 -3.62 -3.95 9.78
C SER A 22 -4.21 -4.24 11.16
N THR A 23 -5.54 -4.28 11.24
CA THR A 23 -6.29 -4.68 12.44
C THR A 23 -6.76 -6.13 12.35
N PHE A 24 -7.13 -6.71 13.49
CA PHE A 24 -7.66 -8.08 13.55
C PHE A 24 -8.89 -8.25 12.66
N ASP A 25 -9.81 -7.29 12.66
CA ASP A 25 -11.02 -7.31 11.82
C ASP A 25 -10.72 -7.26 10.31
N SER A 26 -9.50 -6.86 9.94
CA SER A 26 -9.12 -6.61 8.54
C SER A 26 -8.27 -7.76 7.97
N ILE A 27 -7.22 -8.19 8.68
CA ILE A 27 -6.29 -9.23 8.21
C ILE A 27 -6.13 -10.41 9.19
N GLY A 28 -7.04 -10.52 10.17
CA GLY A 28 -7.08 -11.60 11.14
C GLY A 28 -5.78 -11.69 11.95
N ASN A 29 -5.28 -12.92 12.15
CA ASN A 29 -4.06 -13.21 12.92
C ASN A 29 -2.77 -12.58 12.36
N LYS A 30 -2.80 -12.02 11.14
CA LYS A 30 -1.65 -11.33 10.53
C LYS A 30 -1.56 -9.85 10.92
N TYR A 31 -2.47 -9.38 11.78
CA TYR A 31 -2.50 -7.98 12.23
C TYR A 31 -1.22 -7.57 12.95
N GLN A 32 -0.97 -6.26 12.97
CA GLN A 32 0.20 -5.70 13.62
C GLN A 32 -0.17 -4.44 14.39
N GLU A 33 0.01 -4.49 15.71
CA GLU A 33 -0.44 -3.41 16.61
C GLU A 33 0.19 -2.05 16.33
N ASN A 34 1.47 -2.04 15.96
CA ASN A 34 2.22 -0.81 15.70
C ASN A 34 2.01 -0.24 14.29
N HIS A 35 1.25 -0.93 13.44
CA HIS A 35 1.06 -0.58 12.02
C HIS A 35 -0.42 -0.57 11.62
N ARG A 36 -1.36 -0.37 12.57
CA ARG A 36 -2.81 -0.47 12.37
C ARG A 36 -3.36 0.32 11.17
N ASP A 37 -2.83 1.52 10.93
CA ASP A 37 -3.26 2.42 9.83
C ASP A 37 -2.39 2.34 8.57
N GLN A 38 -1.63 1.25 8.44
CA GLN A 38 -0.79 0.97 7.30
C GLN A 38 -1.21 -0.36 6.66
N ILE A 39 -1.13 -0.43 5.34
CA ILE A 39 -1.39 -1.64 4.57
C ILE A 39 -0.13 -2.49 4.61
N LEU A 40 -0.26 -3.75 5.00
CA LEU A 40 0.81 -4.73 4.90
C LEU A 40 1.06 -5.09 3.43
N VAL A 41 2.30 -4.92 2.97
CA VAL A 41 2.71 -5.19 1.59
C VAL A 41 3.67 -6.37 1.56
N TYR A 42 3.36 -7.36 0.72
CA TYR A 42 4.20 -8.54 0.51
C TYR A 42 5.30 -8.29 -0.52
N SER A 43 4.97 -7.56 -1.59
CA SER A 43 5.92 -7.20 -2.63
C SER A 43 5.52 -5.87 -3.26
N ALA A 44 6.51 -5.07 -3.64
CA ALA A 44 6.33 -3.85 -4.40
C ALA A 44 7.35 -3.84 -5.55
N THR A 45 6.87 -3.64 -6.77
CA THR A 45 7.69 -3.63 -7.98
C THR A 45 7.44 -2.34 -8.75
N HIS A 46 8.52 -1.68 -9.13
CA HIS A 46 8.52 -0.47 -9.94
C HIS A 46 9.64 -0.59 -10.97
N SER A 47 9.36 -0.25 -12.22
CA SER A 47 10.37 -0.19 -13.27
C SER A 47 10.39 1.18 -13.93
N LEU A 48 11.60 1.58 -14.33
CA LEU A 48 11.84 2.78 -15.09
C LEU A 48 12.59 2.34 -16.35
N THR A 49 12.14 2.82 -17.50
CA THR A 49 12.88 2.62 -18.74
C THR A 49 13.27 3.98 -19.29
N ARG A 50 14.44 4.04 -19.91
CA ARG A 50 14.92 5.26 -20.55
C ARG A 50 15.65 4.90 -21.83
N VAL A 51 15.03 5.26 -22.95
CA VAL A 51 15.66 5.22 -24.28
C VAL A 51 16.19 6.60 -24.65
N GLN A 52 15.39 7.66 -24.47
CA GLN A 52 15.81 9.07 -24.53
C GLN A 52 15.28 9.85 -23.29
N HIS A 53 13.97 9.78 -23.05
CA HIS A 53 13.30 10.31 -21.85
C HIS A 53 12.91 9.20 -20.87
N VAL A 54 12.71 9.55 -19.59
CA VAL A 54 12.31 8.59 -18.54
C VAL A 54 10.84 8.25 -18.69
N SER A 55 10.52 6.97 -18.85
CA SER A 55 9.16 6.44 -18.83
C SER A 55 8.93 5.65 -17.55
N HIS A 56 7.98 6.13 -16.74
CA HIS A 56 7.56 5.47 -15.50
C HIS A 56 6.58 4.36 -15.81
N HIS A 57 6.88 3.14 -15.34
CA HIS A 57 5.92 2.03 -15.41
C HIS A 57 4.99 2.07 -14.20
N PRO A 58 3.83 1.38 -14.27
CA PRO A 58 2.93 1.25 -13.14
C PRO A 58 3.64 0.74 -11.88
N PHE A 59 3.26 1.31 -10.75
CA PHE A 59 3.70 0.83 -9.45
C PHE A 59 2.80 -0.33 -9.01
N ASN A 60 3.34 -1.55 -9.00
CA ASN A 60 2.59 -2.74 -8.67
C ASN A 60 2.89 -3.18 -7.24
N ILE A 61 1.84 -3.44 -6.47
CA ILE A 61 1.92 -3.86 -5.06
C ILE A 61 1.10 -5.13 -4.88
N ILE A 62 1.68 -6.11 -4.18
CA ILE A 62 0.98 -7.31 -3.72
C ILE A 62 0.65 -7.13 -2.23
N LYS A 63 -0.63 -7.19 -1.91
CA LYS A 63 -1.17 -7.03 -0.55
C LYS A 63 -2.23 -8.11 -0.27
N PRO A 64 -2.49 -8.46 1.00
CA PRO A 64 -3.65 -9.29 1.34
C PRO A 64 -4.95 -8.51 1.08
N ILE A 65 -6.05 -9.25 0.97
CA ILE A 65 -7.40 -8.66 1.01
C ILE A 65 -7.62 -8.12 2.43
N ASP A 66 -7.84 -6.83 2.52
CA ASP A 66 -8.04 -6.07 3.76
C ASP A 66 -9.09 -4.98 3.54
N LYS A 67 -9.39 -4.18 4.58
CA LYS A 67 -10.39 -3.09 4.50
C LYS A 67 -10.10 -2.04 3.40
N SER A 68 -8.86 -1.82 3.00
CA SER A 68 -8.53 -0.89 1.89
C SER A 68 -8.89 -1.42 0.51
N SER A 69 -9.05 -2.74 0.35
CA SER A 69 -9.24 -3.37 -0.96
C SER A 69 -10.48 -2.86 -1.71
N PRO A 70 -11.69 -2.79 -1.10
CA PRO A 70 -12.84 -2.18 -1.75
C PRO A 70 -12.68 -0.66 -1.98
N LEU A 71 -12.00 0.06 -1.08
CA LEU A 71 -11.77 1.51 -1.19
C LEU A 71 -10.85 1.85 -2.38
N LEU A 72 -9.84 1.01 -2.63
CA LEU A 72 -8.99 1.10 -3.81
C LEU A 72 -9.77 0.81 -5.10
N GLY A 73 -10.69 -0.15 -5.08
CA GLY A 73 -11.59 -0.41 -6.22
C GLY A 73 -12.50 0.79 -6.53
N LEU A 74 -13.02 1.45 -5.49
CA LEU A 74 -13.80 2.67 -5.64
C LEU A 74 -12.94 3.83 -6.17
N ALA A 75 -11.71 3.97 -5.68
CA ALA A 75 -10.78 4.98 -6.17
C ALA A 75 -10.46 4.80 -7.67
N ILE A 76 -10.26 3.56 -8.12
CA ILE A 76 -10.07 3.25 -9.54
C ILE A 76 -11.33 3.62 -10.34
N SER A 77 -12.51 3.21 -9.87
CA SER A 77 -13.79 3.45 -10.57
C SER A 77 -14.09 4.94 -10.72
N ASN A 78 -13.68 5.75 -9.75
CA ASN A 78 -13.91 7.19 -9.72
C ASN A 78 -12.74 8.01 -10.29
N ASN A 79 -11.69 7.37 -10.81
CA ASN A 79 -10.43 8.03 -11.18
C ASN A 79 -9.91 8.99 -10.09
N GLU A 80 -9.99 8.55 -8.84
CA GLU A 80 -9.56 9.34 -7.70
C GLU A 80 -8.03 9.41 -7.62
N GLU A 81 -7.51 10.61 -7.40
CA GLU A 81 -6.10 10.84 -7.17
C GLU A 81 -5.67 10.28 -5.79
N LEU A 82 -4.65 9.43 -5.79
CA LEU A 82 -4.13 8.77 -4.60
C LEU A 82 -2.71 9.26 -4.28
N HIS A 83 -2.52 9.69 -3.04
CA HIS A 83 -1.21 9.98 -2.48
C HIS A 83 -0.71 8.79 -1.67
N GLN A 84 0.34 8.13 -2.15
CA GLN A 84 0.90 6.93 -1.54
C GLN A 84 2.29 7.16 -0.95
N LYS A 85 2.55 6.59 0.22
CA LYS A 85 3.86 6.55 0.87
C LYS A 85 4.19 5.10 1.23
N VAL A 86 5.25 4.57 0.66
CA VAL A 86 5.72 3.20 0.95
C VAL A 86 6.96 3.26 1.83
N LEU A 87 6.93 2.52 2.94
CA LEU A 87 7.98 2.43 3.92
C LEU A 87 8.51 0.99 3.97
N LYS A 88 9.81 0.83 3.74
CA LYS A 88 10.52 -0.43 3.98
C LYS A 88 11.12 -0.39 5.37
N LYS A 89 10.69 -1.29 6.25
CA LYS A 89 11.31 -1.42 7.58
C LYS A 89 12.47 -2.42 7.47
N SER A 90 13.69 -1.90 7.32
CA SER A 90 14.90 -2.70 7.53
C SER A 90 15.08 -2.88 9.03
N PHE A 91 15.03 -4.13 9.51
CA PHE A 91 15.55 -4.44 10.84
C PHE A 91 17.08 -4.31 10.76
N ILE A 92 17.61 -3.21 11.27
CA ILE A 92 19.03 -3.14 11.62
C ILE A 92 19.17 -4.01 12.87
N GLN A 93 19.97 -5.07 12.74
CA GLN A 93 20.44 -5.90 13.85
C GLN A 93 21.59 -5.19 14.56
#